data_AF-A0A2S8ZKG2-F1
#
_entry.id   AF-A0A2S8ZKG2-F1
#
_cell.length_a   1.000
_cell.length_b   1.000
_cell.length_c   1.000
_cell.angle_alpha   90.00
_cell.angle_beta   90.00
_cell.angle_gamma   90.00
#
_symmetry.space_group_name_H-M   'P 1'
#
loop_
_entity.id
_entity.type
_entity.pdbx_description
1 polymer ?
#
loop_
_entity_poly.entity_id
_entity_poly.type
_entity_poly.pdbx_seq_one_letter_code
_entity_poly.pdbx_strand_id
1 'polypeptide(L)' 'MKKNILKVFIINIMILSLLAYILGLTDSAFRQVYPSENMFFYLVNSIQYFVLWVLPYWWLIIMGGALLLTFLYYIIRKK' A
#
# COMPACT_ATOMS: atom_id res chain seq x y z
N MET A 1 -25.61 4.26 6.07
CA MET A 1 -24.73 3.07 6.14
C MET A 1 -23.66 3.00 5.03
N LYS A 2 -23.97 3.35 3.76
CA LYS A 2 -22.99 3.35 2.65
C LYS A 2 -21.71 4.17 2.93
N LYS A 3 -21.83 5.32 3.61
CA LYS A 3 -20.68 6.19 3.99
C LYS A 3 -19.64 5.47 4.88
N ASN A 4 -20.06 4.54 5.75
CA ASN A 4 -19.13 3.82 6.63
C ASN A 4 -18.39 2.71 5.88
N ILE A 5 -19.02 2.05 4.90
CA ILE A 5 -18.37 1.03 4.08
C ILE A 5 -17.28 1.66 3.20
N LEU A 6 -17.58 2.81 2.57
CA LEU A 6 -16.58 3.54 1.79
C LEU A 6 -15.39 3.97 2.67
N LYS A 7 -15.66 4.42 3.89
CA LYS A 7 -14.60 4.75 4.86
C LYS A 7 -13.74 3.53 5.20
N VAL A 8 -14.34 2.37 5.44
CA VAL A 8 -13.60 1.11 5.69
C VAL A 8 -12.77 0.70 4.48
N PHE A 9 -13.31 0.84 3.26
CA PHE A 9 -12.57 0.57 2.03
C PHE A 9 -11.35 1.45 1.87
N ILE A 10 -11.50 2.77 2.06
CA ILE A 10 -10.39 3.72 2.00
C ILE A 10 -9.33 3.39 3.05
N ILE A 11 -9.75 3.06 4.28
CA ILE A 11 -8.83 2.64 5.35
C ILE A 11 -8.06 1.37 4.94
N ASN A 12 -8.74 0.38 4.37
CA ASN A 12 -8.09 -0.84 3.89
C ASN A 12 -7.06 -0.56 2.78
N ILE A 13 -7.38 0.32 1.83
CA ILE A 13 -6.40 0.77 0.82
C ILE A 13 -5.19 1.42 1.49
N MET A 14 -5.41 2.34 2.44
CA MET A 14 -4.31 3.03 3.12
C MET A 14 -3.40 2.05 3.88
N ILE A 15 -3.98 1.07 4.58
CA ILE A 15 -3.23 0.04 5.32
C ILE A 15 -2.43 -0.83 4.36
N LEU A 16 -3.06 -1.33 3.28
CA LEU A 16 -2.38 -2.19 2.30
C LEU A 16 -1.29 -1.43 1.55
N SER A 17 -1.51 -0.17 1.19
CA SER A 17 -0.49 0.71 0.61
C SER A 17 0.68 0.93 1.55
N LEU A 18 0.44 1.13 2.85
CA LEU A 18 1.49 1.27 3.85
C LEU A 18 2.30 -0.03 4.02
N LEU A 19 1.64 -1.19 4.02
CA LEU A 19 2.32 -2.48 4.04
C LEU A 19 3.16 -2.69 2.79
N ALA A 20 2.62 -2.39 1.61
CA ALA A 20 3.35 -2.46 0.36
C ALA A 20 4.56 -1.51 0.35
N TYR A 21 4.43 -0.31 0.93
CA TYR A 21 5.55 0.61 1.12
C TYR A 21 6.69 -0.02 1.89
N ILE A 22 6.40 -0.55 3.08
CA ILE A 22 7.40 -1.15 3.97
C ILE A 22 8.08 -2.35 3.29
N LEU A 23 7.30 -3.22 2.64
CA LEU A 23 7.84 -4.37 1.90
C LEU A 23 8.70 -3.93 0.71
N GLY A 24 8.30 -2.85 0.02
CA GLY A 24 9.08 -2.26 -1.08
C GLY A 24 10.47 -1.77 -0.66
N LEU A 25 10.65 -1.34 0.59
CA LEU A 25 11.97 -0.94 1.11
C LEU A 25 12.94 -2.11 1.26
N THR A 26 12.42 -3.32 1.39
CA THR A 26 13.22 -4.55 1.49
C THR A 26 13.57 -5.13 0.13
N ASP A 27 12.99 -4.59 -0.94
CA ASP A 27 13.21 -5.07 -2.30
C ASP A 27 14.67 -4.83 -2.73
N SER A 28 15.28 -5.86 -3.31
CA SER A 28 16.59 -5.76 -3.95
C SER A 28 16.63 -4.68 -5.04
N ALA A 29 15.54 -4.50 -5.79
CA ALA A 29 15.45 -3.51 -6.85
C ALA A 29 15.55 -2.08 -6.32
N PHE A 30 14.96 -1.79 -5.16
CA PHE A 30 15.10 -0.48 -4.51
C PHE A 30 16.57 -0.15 -4.19
N ARG A 31 17.26 -1.11 -3.56
CA ARG A 31 18.68 -0.92 -3.18
C ARG A 31 19.61 -0.78 -4.38
N GLN A 32 19.27 -1.42 -5.49
CA GLN A 32 20.08 -1.39 -6.72
C GLN A 32 19.85 -0.11 -7.53
N VAL A 33 18.60 0.34 -7.67
CA VAL A 33 18.23 1.49 -8.53
C VAL A 33 18.38 2.82 -7.78
N TYR A 34 18.19 2.81 -6.46
CA TYR A 34 18.27 4.01 -5.62
C TYR A 34 19.29 3.86 -4.46
N PRO A 35 20.57 3.60 -4.75
CA PRO A 35 21.59 3.55 -3.70
C PRO A 35 21.77 4.94 -3.09
N SER A 36 21.69 5.04 -1.76
CA SER A 36 21.98 6.28 -1.04
C SER A 36 22.49 5.96 0.36
N GLU A 37 23.65 6.51 0.70
CA GLU A 37 24.20 6.47 2.07
C GLU A 37 23.67 7.61 2.94
N ASN A 38 23.18 8.69 2.31
CA ASN A 38 22.60 9.82 3.01
C ASN A 38 21.13 9.54 3.33
N MET A 39 20.76 9.65 4.62
CA MET A 39 19.43 9.37 5.13
C MET A 39 18.34 10.26 4.50
N PHE A 40 18.65 11.53 4.21
CA PHE A 40 17.67 12.42 3.59
C PHE A 40 17.33 11.99 2.16
N PHE A 41 18.35 11.72 1.35
CA PHE A 41 18.17 11.23 -0.02
C PHE A 41 17.55 9.82 -0.03
N TYR A 42 17.86 8.98 0.95
CA TYR A 42 17.23 7.66 1.10
C TYR A 42 15.71 7.77 1.27
N LEU A 43 15.24 8.70 2.12
CA LEU A 43 13.81 8.94 2.33
C LEU A 43 13.10 9.47 1.06
N VAL A 44 13.73 10.39 0.33
CA VAL A 44 13.16 10.90 -0.93
C VAL A 44 13.08 9.79 -1.97
N ASN A 45 14.16 9.02 -2.12
CA ASN A 45 14.23 7.91 -3.05
C ASN A 45 13.24 6.80 -2.70
N SER A 46 13.03 6.52 -1.42
CA SER A 46 12.07 5.50 -0.99
C SER A 46 10.64 5.87 -1.34
N ILE A 47 10.28 7.15 -1.20
CA ILE A 47 8.98 7.67 -1.63
C ILE A 47 8.86 7.60 -3.16
N GLN A 48 9.89 7.99 -3.90
CA GLN A 48 9.90 7.90 -5.36
C GLN A 48 9.73 6.46 -5.85
N TYR A 49 10.50 5.52 -5.29
CA TYR A 49 10.38 4.10 -5.63
C TYR A 49 8.98 3.58 -5.35
N PHE A 50 8.41 3.94 -4.20
CA PHE A 50 7.06 3.52 -3.88
C PHE A 50 6.01 4.06 -4.85
N VAL A 51 6.03 5.36 -5.12
CA VAL A 51 5.01 6.00 -5.95
C VAL A 51 5.13 5.58 -7.42
N LEU A 52 6.36 5.43 -7.93
CA LEU A 52 6.59 5.15 -9.35
C LEU A 52 6.61 3.66 -9.69
N TRP A 53 6.98 2.80 -8.75
CA TRP A 53 7.16 1.36 -9.01
C TRP A 53 6.21 0.51 -8.19
N VAL A 54 6.30 0.57 -6.87
CA VAL A 54 5.57 -0.36 -6.00
C VAL A 54 4.07 -0.15 -6.11
N LEU A 55 3.60 1.10 -6.02
CA LEU A 55 2.18 1.41 -6.00
C LEU A 55 1.50 1.04 -7.33
N PRO A 56 2.03 1.38 -8.53
CA PRO A 56 1.45 0.93 -9.80
C PRO A 56 1.49 -0.59 -9.98
N TYR A 57 2.61 -1.24 -9.64
CA TYR A 57 2.77 -2.68 -9.81
C TYR A 57 1.85 -3.48 -8.88
N TRP A 58 1.73 -3.06 -7.61
CA TRP A 58 0.89 -3.73 -6.61
C TRP A 58 -0.56 -3.23 -6.59
N TRP A 59 -0.93 -2.25 -7.42
CA TRP A 59 -2.24 -1.59 -7.36
C TRP A 59 -3.41 -2.58 -7.41
N LEU A 60 -3.35 -3.57 -8.31
CA LEU A 60 -4.41 -4.57 -8.44
C LEU A 60 -4.55 -5.44 -7.19
N ILE A 61 -3.43 -5.79 -6.55
CA ILE A 61 -3.41 -6.58 -5.31
C ILE A 61 -3.95 -5.74 -4.16
N ILE A 62 -3.54 -4.48 -4.06
CA ILE A 62 -4.03 -3.54 -3.03
C ILE A 62 -5.54 -3.33 -3.18
N MET A 63 -6.02 -3.05 -4.39
CA MET A 63 -7.44 -2.84 -4.67
C MET A 63 -8.27 -4.11 -4.44
N GLY A 64 -7.80 -5.24 -4.97
CA GLY A 64 -8.46 -6.54 -4.79
C GLY A 64 -8.52 -6.96 -3.32
N GLY A 65 -7.41 -6.84 -2.61
CA GLY A 65 -7.31 -7.12 -1.18
C GLY A 65 -8.21 -6.19 -0.36
N ALA A 66 -8.23 -4.89 -0.67
CA ALA A 66 -9.09 -3.93 0.02
C ALA A 66 -10.58 -4.27 -0.18
N LEU A 67 -10.99 -4.61 -1.41
CA LEU A 67 -12.36 -5.04 -1.71
C LEU A 67 -12.73 -6.29 -0.92
N LEU A 68 -11.86 -7.31 -0.91
CA LEU A 68 -12.05 -8.55 -0.17
C LEU A 68 -12.22 -8.30 1.33
N LEU A 69 -11.33 -7.51 1.93
CA LEU A 69 -11.40 -7.16 3.36
C LEU A 69 -12.65 -6.36 3.69
N THR A 70 -13.03 -5.40 2.85
CA THR A 70 -14.28 -4.63 3.06
C THR A 70 -15.51 -5.52 2.90
N PHE A 71 -15.50 -6.46 1.96
CA PHE A 71 -16.58 -7.43 1.78
C PHE A 71 -16.71 -8.36 2.98
N LEU A 72 -15.60 -8.88 3.50
CA LEU A 72 -15.57 -9.67 4.73
C LEU A 72 -16.10 -8.88 5.92
N TYR A 73 -15.65 -7.64 6.11
CA TYR A 73 -16.18 -6.74 7.14
C TYR A 73 -17.70 -6.57 7.02
N TYR A 74 -18.20 -6.39 5.80
CA TYR A 74 -19.63 -6.24 5.56
C TYR A 74 -20.42 -7.50 5.92
N ILE A 75 -19.94 -8.69 5.55
CA ILE A 75 -20.58 -9.97 5.91
C ILE A 75 -20.61 -10.15 7.42
N ILE A 76 -19.48 -9.95 8.10
CA ILE A 76 -19.35 -10.14 9.54
C ILE A 76 -20.28 -9.19 10.30
N ARG A 77 -20.38 -7.92 9.88
CA ARG A 77 -21.25 -6.93 10.52
C ARG A 77 -22.74 -7.15 10.27
N LYS A 78 -23.10 -7.92 9.24
CA LYS A 78 -24.49 -8.25 8.91
C LYS A 78 -25.02 -9.43 9.72
N LYS A 79 -24.14 -10.29 10.22
CA LYS A 79 -24.44 -11.23 11.30
C LYS A 79 -24.54 -10.48 12.62
#